data_AF-A0A925H6S2-F1
#
_entry.id   AF-A0A925H6S2-F1
#
_cell.length_a   1.000
_cell.length_b   1.000
_cell.length_c   1.000
_cell.angle_alpha   90.00
_cell.angle_beta   90.00
_cell.angle_gamma   90.00
#
_symmetry.space_group_name_H-M   'P 1'
#
loop_
_entity.id
_entity.type
_entity.pdbx_description
1 polymer ?
#
loop_
_entity_poly.entity_id
_entity_poly.type
_entity_poly.pdbx_seq_one_letter_code
_entity_poly.pdbx_strand_id
1 'polypeptide(L)'
;MAKTVATIMGVVFILAGIVGFISNDLLGFHLTAFHNAGVHIVSGLVSLYFGLKGTLAGARLFCLIFGVVYALIGVAGFVAGHQGSPSAGVPGPADAYMFKPIPSMLELGTSDHILHILLGLVFVIGGLMTKADVRRAID
;
A
#
# COMPACT_ATOMS: atom_id res chain seq x y z
N MET A 1 4.10 5.91 -18.12
CA MET A 1 3.05 5.86 -17.10
C MET A 1 3.61 5.66 -15.69
N ALA A 2 4.62 4.80 -15.51
CA ALA A 2 5.13 4.41 -14.20
C ALA A 2 5.61 5.58 -13.34
N LYS A 3 6.36 6.54 -13.91
CA LYS A 3 6.79 7.74 -13.15
C LYS A 3 5.59 8.55 -12.65
N THR A 4 4.59 8.76 -13.50
CA THR A 4 3.35 9.47 -13.12
C THR A 4 2.61 8.74 -12.01
N VAL A 5 2.39 7.43 -12.16
CA VAL A 5 1.72 6.60 -11.15
C VAL A 5 2.49 6.61 -9.83
N ALA A 6 3.81 6.40 -9.87
CA ALA A 6 4.66 6.42 -8.69
C ALA A 6 4.67 7.78 -7.99
N THR A 7 4.65 8.89 -8.73
CA THR A 7 4.55 10.23 -8.15
C THR A 7 3.19 10.45 -7.48
N ILE A 8 2.09 10.18 -8.20
CA ILE A 8 0.73 10.40 -7.67
C ILE A 8 0.49 9.52 -6.43
N MET A 9 0.79 8.22 -6.53
CA MET A 9 0.63 7.30 -5.41
C MET A 9 1.57 7.62 -4.25
N GLY A 10 2.78 8.11 -4.53
CA GLY A 10 3.68 8.58 -3.50
C GLY A 10 3.09 9.73 -2.68
N VAL A 11 2.50 10.71 -3.35
CA VAL A 11 1.79 11.81 -2.68
C VAL A 11 0.56 11.28 -1.92
N VAL A 12 -0.26 10.44 -2.53
CA VAL A 12 -1.47 9.87 -1.90
C VAL A 12 -1.12 9.11 -0.62
N PHE A 13 -0.10 8.25 -0.65
CA PHE A 13 0.33 7.53 0.55
C PHE A 13 0.87 8.46 1.64
N ILE A 14 1.65 9.48 1.28
CA ILE A 14 2.13 10.43 2.29
C ILE A 14 0.96 11.15 2.94
N LEU A 15 -0.01 11.63 2.15
CA LEU A 15 -1.20 12.28 2.68
C LEU A 15 -2.04 11.34 3.54
N ALA A 16 -2.28 10.11 3.09
CA ALA A 16 -3.01 9.10 3.85
C ALA A 16 -2.32 8.79 5.19
N GLY A 17 -0.99 8.63 5.19
CA GLY A 17 -0.22 8.41 6.41
C GLY A 17 -0.29 9.57 7.39
N ILE A 18 -0.23 10.82 6.91
CA ILE A 18 -0.36 12.02 7.76
C ILE A 18 -1.77 12.09 8.36
N VAL A 19 -2.80 11.93 7.53
CA VAL A 19 -4.20 11.99 7.99
C VAL A 19 -4.52 10.82 8.93
N GLY A 20 -3.96 9.64 8.69
CA GLY A 20 -4.15 8.46 9.53
C GLY A 20 -3.66 8.61 10.97
N PHE A 21 -2.71 9.52 11.24
CA PHE A 21 -2.33 9.88 12.61
C PHE A 21 -3.34 10.77 13.33
N ILE A 22 -4.25 11.41 12.58
CA ILE A 22 -5.30 12.30 13.10
C ILE A 22 -6.63 11.53 13.21
N SER A 23 -6.93 10.68 12.24
CA SER A 23 -8.14 9.84 12.18
C SER A 23 -7.75 8.40 11.87
N ASN A 24 -7.67 7.60 12.92
CA ASN A 24 -7.09 6.26 12.90
C ASN A 24 -8.04 5.21 12.28
N ASP A 25 -9.29 5.58 12.05
CA ASP A 25 -10.41 4.77 11.53
C ASP A 25 -10.99 5.36 10.22
N LEU A 26 -10.25 6.25 9.56
CA LEU A 26 -10.71 6.97 8.37
C LEU A 26 -11.23 5.99 7.30
N LEU A 27 -12.47 6.17 6.85
CA LEU A 27 -13.15 5.31 5.86
C LEU A 27 -13.23 3.82 6.28
N GLY A 28 -13.12 3.53 7.57
CA GLY A 28 -13.10 2.16 8.10
C GLY A 28 -11.78 1.43 7.87
N PHE A 29 -10.69 2.16 7.59
CA PHE A 29 -9.34 1.61 7.51
C PHE A 29 -8.72 1.48 8.90
N HIS A 30 -7.86 0.47 9.06
CA HIS A 30 -7.16 0.23 10.32
C HIS A 30 -5.79 0.91 10.31
N LEU A 31 -5.80 2.23 10.55
CA LEU A 31 -4.63 3.10 10.44
C LEU A 31 -3.86 3.16 11.76
N THR A 32 -3.22 2.04 12.11
CA THR A 32 -2.31 1.99 13.25
C THR A 32 -1.10 2.91 13.03
N ALA A 33 -0.40 3.28 14.11
CA ALA A 33 0.82 4.10 13.99
C ALA A 33 1.89 3.47 13.06
N PHE A 34 2.01 2.14 13.09
CA PHE A 34 2.95 1.42 12.22
C PHE A 34 2.46 1.36 10.76
N HIS A 35 1.16 1.20 10.53
CA HIS A 35 0.56 1.30 9.19
C HIS A 35 0.81 2.70 8.59
N ASN A 36 0.58 3.75 9.38
CA ASN A 36 0.78 5.13 8.93
C ASN A 36 2.25 5.45 8.65
N ALA A 37 3.15 5.21 9.60
CA ALA A 37 4.58 5.55 9.41
C ALA A 37 5.26 4.60 8.41
N GLY A 38 5.15 3.30 8.60
CA GLY A 38 5.85 2.31 7.80
C GLY A 38 5.19 2.09 6.45
N VAL A 39 3.92 1.70 6.45
CA VAL A 39 3.25 1.27 5.22
C VAL A 39 2.88 2.47 4.34
N HIS A 40 2.37 3.57 4.89
CA HIS A 40 2.01 4.74 4.10
C HIS A 40 3.17 5.73 3.91
N ILE A 41 3.76 6.29 4.95
CA ILE A 41 4.77 7.36 4.79
C ILE A 41 6.03 6.84 4.10
N VAL A 42 6.64 5.75 4.60
CA VAL A 42 7.88 5.23 4.00
C VAL A 42 7.64 4.74 2.57
N SER A 43 6.58 3.95 2.31
CA SER A 43 6.27 3.53 0.93
C SER A 43 5.95 4.72 0.03
N GLY A 44 5.27 5.74 0.55
CA GLY A 44 4.96 6.97 -0.16
C GLY A 44 6.21 7.74 -0.56
N LEU A 45 7.17 7.89 0.35
CA LEU A 45 8.47 8.51 0.08
C LEU A 45 9.27 7.74 -0.97
N VAL A 46 9.31 6.41 -0.87
CA VAL A 46 9.99 5.54 -1.85
C VAL A 46 9.33 5.65 -3.23
N SER A 47 8.00 5.57 -3.28
CA SER A 47 7.23 5.73 -4.51
C SER A 47 7.48 7.11 -5.15
N LEU A 48 7.46 8.17 -4.34
CA LEU A 48 7.71 9.53 -4.81
C LEU A 48 9.15 9.70 -5.31
N TYR A 49 10.13 9.08 -4.67
CA TYR A 49 11.52 9.05 -5.14
C TYR A 49 11.61 8.44 -6.54
N PHE A 50 11.02 7.26 -6.77
CA PHE A 50 11.02 6.63 -8.09
C PHE A 50 10.24 7.45 -9.12
N GLY A 51 9.15 8.10 -8.71
CA GLY A 51 8.34 8.98 -9.56
C GLY A 51 9.08 10.24 -10.02
N LEU A 52 9.85 10.87 -9.13
CA LEU A 52 10.55 12.13 -9.42
C LEU A 52 11.97 11.90 -9.92
N LYS A 53 12.80 11.23 -9.13
CA LYS A 53 14.25 11.09 -9.36
C LYS A 53 14.67 9.76 -9.97
N GLY A 54 13.84 8.72 -9.85
CA GLY A 54 14.14 7.41 -10.41
C GLY A 54 14.23 7.39 -11.94
N THR A 55 14.98 6.41 -12.45
CA THR A 55 14.98 6.08 -13.88
C THR A 55 13.61 5.53 -14.30
N LEU A 56 13.28 5.62 -15.58
CA LEU A 56 12.00 5.09 -16.08
C LEU A 56 11.89 3.57 -15.87
N ALA A 57 13.00 2.84 -16.06
CA ALA A 57 13.08 1.40 -15.80
C ALA A 57 12.93 1.09 -14.30
N GLY A 58 13.58 1.85 -13.42
CA GLY A 58 13.44 1.70 -11.97
C GLY A 58 12.01 1.97 -11.49
N ALA A 59 11.37 3.05 -11.97
CA ALA A 59 9.97 3.34 -11.65
C ALA A 59 9.02 2.25 -12.16
N ARG A 60 9.27 1.70 -13.35
CA ARG A 60 8.52 0.56 -13.89
C ARG A 60 8.66 -0.66 -12.98
N LEU A 61 9.89 -1.04 -12.63
CA LEU A 61 10.15 -2.21 -11.80
C LEU A 61 9.53 -2.04 -10.41
N PHE A 62 9.69 -0.87 -9.79
CA PHE A 62 9.05 -0.53 -8.52
C PHE A 62 7.53 -0.70 -8.60
N CYS A 63 6.88 -0.11 -9.61
CA CYS A 63 5.43 -0.23 -9.80
C CYS A 63 4.98 -1.69 -9.92
N LEU A 64 5.72 -2.53 -10.66
CA LEU A 64 5.38 -3.94 -10.80
C LEU A 64 5.53 -4.71 -9.48
N ILE A 65 6.68 -4.59 -8.81
CA ILE A 65 6.96 -5.32 -7.56
C ILE A 65 6.01 -4.86 -6.46
N PHE A 66 5.94 -3.56 -6.23
CA PHE A 66 5.13 -2.98 -5.16
C PHE A 66 3.64 -3.27 -5.39
N GLY A 67 3.17 -3.14 -6.64
CA GLY A 67 1.80 -3.43 -7.00
C GLY A 67 1.41 -4.90 -6.78
N VAL A 68 2.28 -5.84 -7.16
CA VAL A 68 2.07 -7.26 -6.90
C VAL A 68 2.05 -7.55 -5.39
N VAL A 69 3.00 -7.01 -4.62
CA VAL A 69 3.05 -7.21 -3.17
C VAL A 69 1.77 -6.68 -2.50
N TYR A 70 1.32 -5.48 -2.85
CA TYR A 70 0.09 -4.89 -2.30
C TYR A 70 -1.15 -5.72 -2.65
N ALA A 71 -1.28 -6.14 -3.92
CA ALA A 71 -2.39 -6.99 -4.34
C ALA A 71 -2.39 -8.33 -3.59
N LEU A 72 -1.22 -8.96 -3.44
CA LEU A 72 -1.09 -10.23 -2.72
C LEU A 72 -1.42 -10.09 -1.24
N ILE A 73 -1.03 -9.00 -0.57
CA ILE A 73 -1.39 -8.75 0.83
C ILE A 73 -2.91 -8.61 0.98
N GLY A 74 -3.58 -7.87 0.10
CA GLY A 74 -5.03 -7.74 0.14
C GLY A 74 -5.76 -9.07 -0.14
N VAL A 75 -5.27 -9.87 -1.09
CA VAL A 75 -5.82 -11.21 -1.33
C VAL A 75 -5.57 -12.14 -0.13
N ALA A 76 -4.37 -12.11 0.45
CA ALA A 76 -4.04 -12.89 1.64
C ALA A 76 -4.95 -12.52 2.82
N GLY A 77 -5.32 -11.24 2.94
CA GLY A 77 -6.28 -10.78 3.93
C GLY A 77 -7.66 -11.45 3.83
N PHE A 78 -8.17 -11.65 2.61
CA PHE A 78 -9.43 -12.40 2.42
C PHE A 78 -9.30 -13.91 2.61
N VAL A 79 -8.12 -14.48 2.33
CA VAL A 79 -7.90 -15.93 2.43
C VAL A 79 -7.58 -16.36 3.86
N ALA A 80 -6.78 -15.57 4.58
CA ALA A 80 -6.28 -15.89 5.92
C ALA A 80 -6.92 -15.05 7.04
N GLY A 81 -7.68 -14.00 6.70
CA GLY A 81 -8.44 -13.21 7.66
C GLY A 81 -9.60 -14.01 8.24
N HIS A 82 -9.95 -13.69 9.48
CA HIS A 82 -11.04 -14.34 10.21
C HIS A 82 -11.81 -13.31 11.03
N GLN A 83 -12.96 -13.72 11.59
CA GLN A 83 -13.74 -12.84 12.46
C GLN A 83 -12.88 -12.35 13.63
N GLY A 84 -12.85 -11.04 13.86
CA GLY A 84 -12.07 -10.45 14.94
C GLY A 84 -12.27 -8.94 15.06
N SER A 85 -11.97 -8.41 16.24
CA SER A 85 -11.96 -6.97 16.50
C SER A 85 -10.56 -6.39 16.39
N PRO A 86 -10.41 -5.08 16.08
CA PRO A 86 -9.14 -4.39 16.19
C PRO A 86 -8.57 -4.50 17.62
N SER A 87 -7.26 -4.69 17.74
CA SER A 87 -6.53 -4.75 19.01
C SER A 87 -5.41 -3.71 19.14
N ALA A 88 -5.08 -3.00 18.06
CA ALA A 88 -4.00 -2.00 18.03
C ALA A 88 -4.39 -0.60 18.54
N GLY A 89 -5.42 -0.48 19.39
CA GLY A 89 -5.91 0.82 19.87
C GLY A 89 -6.61 1.68 18.80
N VAL A 90 -6.94 1.09 17.66
CA VAL A 90 -7.79 1.70 16.63
C VAL A 90 -9.24 1.31 16.93
N PRO A 91 -10.15 2.27 17.19
CA PRO A 91 -11.56 1.97 17.38
C PRO A 91 -12.16 1.39 16.10
N GLY A 92 -13.00 0.36 16.22
CA GLY A 92 -13.69 -0.19 15.07
C GLY A 92 -14.58 -1.38 15.45
N PRO A 93 -15.61 -1.68 14.64
CA PRO A 93 -16.43 -2.87 14.82
C PRO A 93 -15.62 -4.14 14.57
N ALA A 94 -16.18 -5.28 14.95
CA ALA A 94 -15.64 -6.57 14.51
C ALA A 94 -15.71 -6.67 12.98
N ASP A 95 -14.65 -7.16 12.36
CA ASP A 95 -14.53 -7.39 10.92
C ASP A 95 -14.57 -8.90 10.64
N ALA A 96 -15.15 -9.29 9.50
CA ALA A 96 -15.26 -10.68 9.09
C ALA A 96 -13.94 -11.27 8.59
N TYR A 97 -13.08 -10.42 8.04
CA TYR A 97 -11.78 -10.77 7.45
C TYR A 97 -10.67 -9.96 8.11
N MET A 98 -10.64 -9.95 9.45
CA MET A 98 -9.56 -9.30 10.18
C MET A 98 -8.27 -10.11 10.01
N PHE A 99 -7.26 -9.52 9.39
CA PHE A 99 -5.94 -10.11 9.21
C PHE A 99 -4.91 -9.31 10.00
N LYS A 100 -4.19 -10.00 10.89
CA LYS A 100 -3.22 -9.38 11.82
C LYS A 100 -1.82 -9.97 11.60
N PRO A 101 -1.15 -9.62 10.49
CA PRO A 101 0.20 -10.13 10.19
C PRO A 101 1.21 -9.80 11.29
N ILE A 102 1.04 -8.65 11.96
CA ILE A 102 1.79 -8.29 13.16
C ILE A 102 0.77 -7.81 14.18
N PRO A 103 0.30 -8.66 15.11
CA PRO A 103 -0.70 -8.28 16.10
C PRO A 103 -0.33 -6.99 16.83
N SER A 104 -1.33 -6.14 17.10
CA SER A 104 -1.21 -4.80 17.73
C SER A 104 -0.35 -3.76 16.99
N MET A 105 0.27 -4.11 15.87
CA MET A 105 1.08 -3.18 15.06
C MET A 105 0.53 -3.03 13.65
N LEU A 106 0.23 -4.12 12.95
CA LEU A 106 -0.30 -4.13 11.59
C LEU A 106 -1.52 -5.03 11.54
N GLU A 107 -2.68 -4.38 11.50
CA GLU A 107 -3.99 -5.01 11.45
C GLU A 107 -4.72 -4.46 10.22
N LEU A 108 -5.39 -5.35 9.49
CA LEU A 108 -5.99 -5.06 8.20
C LEU A 108 -7.40 -5.67 8.20
N GLY A 109 -8.42 -4.82 8.06
CA GLY A 109 -9.81 -5.23 7.89
C GLY A 109 -10.20 -5.37 6.43
N THR A 110 -11.48 -5.66 6.19
CA THR A 110 -12.04 -5.85 4.85
C THR A 110 -11.80 -4.63 3.96
N SER A 111 -12.02 -3.42 4.48
CA SER A 111 -11.77 -2.18 3.75
C SER A 111 -10.31 -2.04 3.33
N ASP A 112 -9.38 -2.39 4.21
CA ASP A 112 -7.94 -2.35 3.93
C ASP A 112 -7.60 -3.33 2.80
N HIS A 113 -8.12 -4.56 2.82
CA HIS A 113 -7.87 -5.57 1.78
C HIS A 113 -8.32 -5.10 0.39
N ILE A 114 -9.53 -4.52 0.32
CA ILE A 114 -10.07 -3.97 -0.93
C ILE A 114 -9.15 -2.88 -1.45
N LEU A 115 -8.75 -1.93 -0.59
CA LEU A 115 -7.89 -0.84 -1.00
C LEU A 115 -6.51 -1.34 -1.46
N HIS A 116 -5.92 -2.31 -0.76
CA HIS A 116 -4.63 -2.89 -1.13
C HIS A 116 -4.68 -3.57 -2.50
N ILE A 117 -5.77 -4.28 -2.83
CA ILE A 117 -5.99 -4.86 -4.16
C ILE A 117 -6.10 -3.76 -5.21
N LEU A 118 -6.93 -2.75 -4.99
CA LEU A 118 -7.14 -1.66 -5.96
C LEU A 118 -5.85 -0.88 -6.22
N LEU A 119 -5.12 -0.52 -5.17
CA LEU A 119 -3.83 0.17 -5.28
C LEU A 119 -2.79 -0.72 -5.97
N GLY A 120 -2.76 -2.01 -5.63
CA GLY A 120 -1.90 -2.99 -6.27
C GLY A 120 -2.12 -3.05 -7.78
N LEU A 121 -3.38 -3.08 -8.21
CA LEU A 121 -3.76 -3.05 -9.63
C LEU A 121 -3.32 -1.75 -10.32
N VAL A 122 -3.52 -0.59 -9.68
CA VAL A 122 -3.08 0.71 -10.23
C VAL A 122 -1.56 0.71 -10.51
N PHE A 123 -0.78 0.23 -9.54
CA PHE A 123 0.66 0.12 -9.69
C PHE A 123 1.07 -0.87 -10.79
N VAL A 124 0.50 -2.09 -10.80
CA VAL A 124 0.79 -3.10 -11.82
C VAL A 124 0.45 -2.60 -13.21
N ILE A 125 -0.74 -2.02 -13.41
CA ILE A 125 -1.18 -1.47 -14.70
C ILE A 125 -0.23 -0.34 -15.12
N GLY A 126 0.12 0.58 -14.21
CA GLY A 126 1.08 1.66 -14.47
C GLY A 126 2.46 1.16 -14.92
N GLY A 127 2.93 0.07 -14.31
CA GLY A 127 4.17 -0.62 -14.68
C GLY A 127 4.09 -1.30 -16.04
N LEU A 128 3.01 -2.07 -16.30
CA LEU A 128 2.81 -2.79 -17.56
C LEU A 128 2.62 -1.84 -18.76
N MET A 129 1.94 -0.72 -18.57
CA MET A 129 1.74 0.31 -19.60
C MET A 129 3.02 1.12 -19.89
N THR A 130 4.12 0.86 -19.20
CA THR A 130 5.39 1.58 -19.40
C THR A 130 6.37 0.72 -20.18
N LYS A 131 6.72 1.18 -21.38
CA LYS A 131 7.75 0.57 -22.22
C LYS A 131 9.12 1.08 -21.81
N ALA A 132 9.81 0.35 -20.94
CA ALA A 132 11.19 0.64 -20.54
C ALA A 132 11.95 -0.67 -20.33
N ASP A 133 13.16 -0.75 -20.86
CA ASP A 133 13.98 -1.95 -20.76
C ASP A 133 14.59 -2.07 -19.36
N VAL A 134 14.28 -3.16 -18.65
CA VAL A 134 14.72 -3.34 -17.25
C VAL A 134 16.16 -3.88 -17.19
N ARG A 135 16.63 -4.55 -18.25
CA ARG A 135 18.01 -5.08 -18.32
C ARG A 135 19.07 -3.99 -18.19
N ARG A 136 18.81 -2.78 -18.68
CA ARG A 136 19.75 -1.64 -18.59
C ARG A 136 19.85 -1.00 -17.21
N ALA A 137 19.07 -1.44 -16.22
CA ALA A 137 19.07 -0.88 -14.87
C ALA A 137 19.89 -1.71 -13.86
N ILE A 138 20.41 -2.87 -14.29
CA ILE A 138 21.19 -3.82 -13.47
C ILE A 138 22.64 -3.98 -13.96
N ASP A 139 23.00 -3.29 -15.05
CA ASP A 139 24.35 -3.18 -15.60
C ASP A 139 24.94 -1.80 -15.24
#